data_AF-A0A9R0U6H0-F1
#
_entry.id   AF-A0A9R0U6H0-F1
#
_cell.length_a   1.000
_cell.length_b   1.000
_cell.length_c   1.000
_cell.angle_alpha   90.00
_cell.angle_beta   90.00
_cell.angle_gamma   90.00
#
_symmetry.space_group_name_H-M   'P 1'
#
loop_
_entity.id
_entity.type
_entity.pdbx_description
1 polymer ?
#
loop_
_entity_poly.entity_id
_entity_poly.type
_entity_poly.pdbx_seq_one_letter_code
_entity_poly.pdbx_strand_id
1 'polypeptide(L)'
;MLCALLAGGCATTQAAPERDSGPTPLTAADALGDFGDIDYCSLLNVPKVAPGAVAVPTYESCHATAGPRTILIGPLAFDSDPNLKPYDYPGPVPDGVAIQQSMFNDRSACTRAITFADGNRLDLSVTDDAGDQDARCGVADATVGSALAAITAHKVGRLTFPDHSWGRVAPCVLLDNHDLDAAAGPGSRPATGLSGHSCIRGKVSLKLTVETAAPDGPTEQLGGHDARVRVAGAFCLVDTTQPTPGLPARRELAEISVVETAGAAGDGTCALARAAAAAILPRLPAPGQP
;
A
#
# COMPACT_ATOMS: atom_id res chain seq x y z
N MET A 1 70.82 46.90 18.66
CA MET A 1 69.39 46.65 18.93
C MET A 1 68.73 46.38 17.59
N LEU A 2 68.37 45.11 17.31
CA LEU A 2 67.87 44.63 16.02
C LEU A 2 66.35 44.86 15.91
N CYS A 3 65.90 45.51 14.83
CA CYS A 3 64.49 45.51 14.41
C CYS A 3 64.29 44.40 13.37
N ALA A 4 63.46 43.40 13.69
CA ALA A 4 63.05 42.35 12.77
C ALA A 4 61.70 42.71 12.13
N LEU A 5 61.69 42.80 10.80
CA LEU A 5 60.50 42.94 9.95
C LEU A 5 59.90 41.55 9.71
N LEU A 6 58.64 41.34 10.10
CA LEU A 6 57.84 40.16 9.74
C LEU A 6 56.96 40.50 8.53
N ALA A 7 57.29 39.94 7.36
CA ALA A 7 56.44 39.97 6.18
C ALA A 7 55.38 38.86 6.28
N GLY A 8 54.11 39.22 6.49
CA GLY A 8 52.98 38.30 6.42
C GLY A 8 52.56 38.09 4.96
N GLY A 9 52.78 36.89 4.44
CA GLY A 9 52.27 36.47 3.13
C GLY A 9 50.79 36.08 3.23
N CYS A 10 49.93 36.74 2.45
CA CYS A 10 48.55 36.31 2.24
C CYS A 10 48.55 35.02 1.42
N ALA A 11 48.27 33.88 2.07
CA ALA A 11 47.91 32.67 1.37
C ALA A 11 46.49 32.82 0.84
N THR A 12 46.34 32.99 -0.48
CA THR A 12 45.06 32.83 -1.17
C THR A 12 44.58 31.40 -0.98
N THR A 13 43.61 31.20 -0.09
CA THR A 13 42.91 29.93 0.08
C THR A 13 42.08 29.68 -1.17
N GLN A 14 42.59 28.81 -2.05
CA GLN A 14 41.85 28.35 -3.21
C GLN A 14 40.68 27.50 -2.69
N ALA A 15 39.45 27.93 -2.98
CA ALA A 15 38.26 27.15 -2.64
C ALA A 15 38.39 25.75 -3.26
N ALA A 16 38.18 24.73 -2.44
CA ALA A 16 38.12 23.36 -2.95
C ALA A 16 37.02 23.27 -4.02
N PRO A 17 37.25 22.53 -5.13
CA PRO A 17 36.20 22.32 -6.11
C PRO A 17 34.98 21.72 -5.41
N GLU A 18 33.80 22.32 -5.63
CA GLU A 18 32.54 21.73 -5.22
C GLU A 18 32.50 20.31 -5.78
N ARG A 19 32.36 19.33 -4.89
CA ARG A 19 32.04 17.97 -5.31
C ARG A 19 30.69 18.07 -5.98
N ASP A 20 30.69 17.86 -7.30
CA ASP A 20 29.49 17.65 -8.08
C ASP A 20 28.71 16.53 -7.38
N SER A 21 27.68 16.95 -6.65
CA SER A 21 26.88 16.04 -5.86
C SER A 21 26.05 15.31 -6.91
N GLY A 22 26.41 14.06 -7.18
CA GLY A 22 25.70 13.22 -8.13
C GLY A 22 24.19 13.26 -7.88
N PRO A 23 23.38 12.82 -8.86
CA PRO A 23 21.93 12.92 -8.76
C PRO A 23 21.43 12.38 -7.42
N THR A 24 20.57 13.16 -6.76
CA THR A 24 19.96 12.77 -5.48
C THR A 24 19.30 11.40 -5.65
N PRO A 25 19.61 10.41 -4.78
CA PRO A 25 18.99 9.09 -4.84
C PRO A 25 17.46 9.19 -4.84
N LEU A 26 16.80 8.43 -5.72
CA LEU A 26 15.36 8.52 -5.90
C LEU A 26 14.60 7.95 -4.68
N THR A 27 13.88 8.80 -3.96
CA THR A 27 12.99 8.40 -2.85
C THR A 27 11.61 7.97 -3.36
N ALA A 28 10.83 7.24 -2.57
CA ALA A 28 9.47 6.87 -2.96
C ALA A 28 8.55 8.09 -3.09
N ALA A 29 8.70 9.09 -2.22
CA ALA A 29 7.94 10.33 -2.28
C ALA A 29 8.23 11.11 -3.57
N ASP A 30 9.50 11.20 -3.99
CA ASP A 30 9.88 11.84 -5.25
C ASP A 30 9.38 11.04 -6.47
N ALA A 31 9.38 9.70 -6.37
CA ALA A 31 8.98 8.81 -7.44
C ALA A 31 7.46 8.72 -7.65
N LEU A 32 6.69 8.69 -6.56
CA LEU A 32 5.27 8.34 -6.57
C LEU A 32 4.36 9.52 -6.16
N GLY A 33 4.92 10.57 -5.58
CA GLY A 33 4.17 11.69 -5.00
C GLY A 33 3.54 11.34 -3.65
N ASP A 34 2.40 11.95 -3.35
CA ASP A 34 1.64 11.66 -2.12
C ASP A 34 1.02 10.25 -2.21
N PHE A 35 1.25 9.42 -1.20
CA PHE A 35 0.81 8.02 -1.21
C PHE A 35 -0.71 7.85 -1.06
N GLY A 36 -1.39 8.91 -0.62
CA GLY A 36 -2.83 8.98 -0.36
C GLY A 36 -3.73 8.79 -1.58
N ASP A 37 -3.22 9.03 -2.79
CA ASP A 37 -4.04 8.93 -3.99
C ASP A 37 -3.27 8.39 -5.21
N ILE A 38 -2.23 7.57 -5.00
CA ILE A 38 -1.56 6.92 -6.13
C ILE A 38 -2.55 6.03 -6.90
N ASP A 39 -2.66 6.23 -8.21
CA ASP A 39 -3.27 5.24 -9.11
C ASP A 39 -2.23 4.18 -9.46
N TYR A 40 -2.20 3.09 -8.69
CA TYR A 40 -1.25 1.99 -8.92
C TYR A 40 -1.41 1.33 -10.29
N CYS A 41 -2.58 1.44 -10.95
CA CYS A 41 -2.74 0.89 -12.30
C CYS A 41 -2.02 1.71 -13.36
N SER A 42 -1.76 3.00 -13.11
CA SER A 42 -0.95 3.85 -13.99
C SER A 42 0.51 3.37 -14.11
N LEU A 43 1.00 2.63 -13.11
CA LEU A 43 2.33 2.01 -13.11
C LEU A 43 2.38 0.77 -14.02
N LEU A 44 1.22 0.25 -14.44
CA LEU A 44 1.09 -0.95 -15.26
C LEU A 44 0.66 -0.60 -16.70
N ASN A 45 1.57 -0.81 -17.65
CA ASN A 45 1.26 -0.82 -19.07
C ASN A 45 0.61 -2.16 -19.43
N VAL A 46 -0.68 -2.28 -19.10
CA VAL A 46 -1.47 -3.52 -19.26
C VAL A 46 -1.35 -4.09 -20.69
N PRO A 47 -1.53 -3.32 -21.78
CA PRO A 47 -1.42 -3.88 -23.13
C PRO A 47 -0.05 -4.50 -23.44
N LYS A 48 1.02 -4.05 -22.77
CA LYS A 48 2.38 -4.56 -22.94
C LYS A 48 2.68 -5.76 -22.03
N VAL A 49 2.25 -5.69 -20.76
CA VAL A 49 2.63 -6.65 -19.72
C VAL A 49 1.63 -7.80 -19.60
N ALA A 50 0.34 -7.52 -19.73
CA ALA A 50 -0.74 -8.49 -19.64
C ALA A 50 -1.84 -8.18 -20.68
N PRO A 51 -1.58 -8.48 -21.97
CA PRO A 51 -2.54 -8.23 -23.03
C PRO A 51 -3.89 -8.90 -22.73
N GLY A 52 -4.97 -8.12 -22.80
CA GLY A 52 -6.33 -8.60 -22.51
C GLY A 52 -6.68 -8.68 -21.02
N ALA A 53 -5.78 -8.31 -20.11
CA ALA A 53 -6.12 -8.20 -18.70
C ALA A 53 -7.02 -7.00 -18.42
N VAL A 54 -7.90 -7.16 -17.43
CA VAL A 54 -8.69 -6.05 -16.88
C VAL A 54 -8.00 -5.58 -15.61
N ALA A 55 -7.46 -4.37 -15.63
CA ALA A 55 -6.88 -3.72 -14.48
C ALA A 55 -7.95 -3.04 -13.62
N VAL A 56 -7.83 -3.20 -12.31
CA VAL A 56 -8.73 -2.67 -11.30
C VAL A 56 -7.89 -1.96 -10.24
N PRO A 57 -8.01 -0.63 -10.12
CA PRO A 57 -7.34 0.08 -9.05
C PRO A 57 -8.06 -0.19 -7.73
N THR A 58 -7.27 -0.33 -6.67
CA THR A 58 -7.69 -0.17 -5.28
C THR A 58 -7.01 1.07 -4.72
N TYR A 59 -7.24 1.37 -3.44
CA TYR A 59 -6.57 2.50 -2.80
C TYR A 59 -5.09 2.22 -2.49
N GLU A 60 -4.68 0.95 -2.45
CA GLU A 60 -3.32 0.54 -2.05
C GLU A 60 -2.62 -0.30 -3.12
N SER A 61 -3.31 -0.70 -4.18
CA SER A 61 -2.77 -1.62 -5.19
C SER A 61 -3.50 -1.51 -6.51
N CYS A 62 -2.98 -2.17 -7.54
CA CYS A 62 -3.71 -2.49 -8.75
C CYS A 62 -3.69 -3.99 -8.98
N HIS A 63 -4.85 -4.53 -9.34
CA HIS A 63 -5.02 -5.93 -9.74
C HIS A 63 -5.32 -5.98 -11.24
N ALA A 64 -4.49 -6.68 -12.03
CA ALA A 64 -4.78 -6.95 -13.43
C ALA A 64 -4.90 -8.46 -13.66
N THR A 65 -6.08 -8.90 -14.09
CA THR A 65 -6.37 -10.33 -14.26
C THR A 65 -6.62 -10.67 -15.73
N ALA A 66 -5.97 -11.72 -16.22
CA ALA A 66 -6.19 -12.34 -17.53
C ALA A 66 -6.23 -13.87 -17.39
N GLY A 67 -7.42 -14.45 -17.51
CA GLY A 67 -7.62 -15.88 -17.26
C GLY A 67 -7.20 -16.26 -15.83
N PRO A 68 -6.37 -17.32 -15.64
CA PRO A 68 -5.90 -17.72 -14.32
C PRO A 68 -4.77 -16.83 -13.78
N ARG A 69 -4.25 -15.89 -14.57
CA ARG A 69 -3.13 -15.03 -14.18
C ARG A 69 -3.62 -13.75 -13.55
N THR A 70 -3.06 -13.42 -12.39
CA THR A 70 -3.26 -12.13 -11.71
C THR A 70 -1.92 -11.43 -11.52
N ILE A 71 -1.87 -10.15 -11.84
CA ILE A 71 -0.76 -9.25 -11.54
C ILE A 71 -1.22 -8.30 -10.44
N LEU A 72 -0.41 -8.18 -9.41
CA LEU A 72 -0.54 -7.21 -8.34
C LEU A 72 0.65 -6.23 -8.43
N ILE A 73 0.37 -4.94 -8.31
CA ILE A 73 1.35 -3.90 -8.02
C ILE A 73 0.85 -3.08 -6.84
N GLY A 74 1.74 -2.82 -5.87
CA GLY A 74 1.37 -2.41 -4.53
C GLY A 74 1.19 -3.61 -3.59
N PRO A 75 1.12 -3.37 -2.26
CA PRO A 75 1.18 -2.06 -1.62
C PRO A 75 2.58 -1.45 -1.58
N LEU A 76 2.62 -0.19 -1.14
CA LEU A 76 3.85 0.41 -0.63
C LEU A 76 4.05 -0.04 0.82
N ALA A 77 5.29 -0.41 1.16
CA ALA A 77 5.71 -0.81 2.49
C ALA A 77 6.97 -0.02 2.90
N PHE A 78 7.23 0.15 4.20
CA PHE A 78 8.40 0.90 4.71
C PHE A 78 9.36 0.00 5.50
N ASP A 79 9.00 -1.26 5.71
CA ASP A 79 9.79 -2.21 6.49
C ASP A 79 10.72 -3.05 5.62
N SER A 80 11.88 -3.38 6.20
CA SER A 80 12.78 -4.37 5.62
C SER A 80 12.12 -5.74 5.74
N ASP A 81 11.82 -6.38 4.61
CA ASP A 81 11.32 -7.73 4.60
C ASP A 81 12.48 -8.72 4.54
N PRO A 82 12.70 -9.53 5.60
CA PRO A 82 13.80 -10.47 5.65
C PRO A 82 13.66 -11.59 4.61
N ASN A 83 12.50 -11.70 3.94
CA ASN A 83 12.22 -12.70 2.93
C ASN A 83 12.57 -12.22 1.51
N LEU A 84 13.05 -10.98 1.37
CA LEU A 84 13.56 -10.46 0.11
C LEU A 84 15.09 -10.56 0.04
N LYS A 85 15.60 -10.79 -1.17
CA LYS A 85 17.03 -10.74 -1.47
C LYS A 85 17.29 -9.86 -2.69
N PRO A 86 18.52 -9.32 -2.84
CA PRO A 86 18.91 -8.60 -4.04
C PRO A 86 18.64 -9.41 -5.31
N TYR A 87 18.21 -8.73 -6.37
CA TYR A 87 17.96 -9.31 -7.67
C TYR A 87 18.64 -8.49 -8.76
N ASP A 88 19.42 -9.17 -9.60
CA ASP A 88 20.09 -8.55 -10.74
C ASP A 88 19.10 -8.36 -11.89
N TYR A 89 18.33 -7.28 -11.80
CA TYR A 89 17.30 -6.95 -12.78
C TYR A 89 17.95 -6.55 -14.11
N PRO A 90 17.58 -7.17 -15.24
CA PRO A 90 18.25 -6.94 -16.52
C PRO A 90 17.90 -5.61 -17.20
N GLY A 91 16.90 -4.89 -16.70
CA GLY A 91 16.46 -3.60 -17.27
C GLY A 91 17.12 -2.39 -16.60
N PRO A 92 16.87 -1.18 -17.12
CA PRO A 92 17.41 0.05 -16.54
C PRO A 92 16.80 0.31 -15.15
N VAL A 93 17.65 0.69 -14.19
CA VAL A 93 17.27 1.03 -12.82
C VAL A 93 17.82 2.42 -12.48
N PRO A 94 16.99 3.37 -11.99
CA PRO A 94 17.47 4.69 -11.57
C PRO A 94 18.41 4.63 -10.37
N ASP A 95 19.27 5.64 -10.23
CA ASP A 95 20.16 5.76 -9.07
C ASP A 95 19.36 5.81 -7.75
N GLY A 96 19.83 5.04 -6.76
CA GLY A 96 19.14 4.92 -5.46
C GLY A 96 17.99 3.92 -5.43
N VAL A 97 17.64 3.31 -6.57
CA VAL A 97 16.63 2.25 -6.65
C VAL A 97 17.31 0.88 -6.71
N ALA A 98 16.75 -0.09 -5.99
CA ALA A 98 17.18 -1.49 -6.05
C ALA A 98 16.00 -2.40 -6.35
N ILE A 99 16.24 -3.45 -7.12
CA ILE A 99 15.25 -4.51 -7.35
C ILE A 99 15.57 -5.69 -6.46
N GLN A 100 14.53 -6.20 -5.80
CA GLN A 100 14.61 -7.37 -4.95
C GLN A 100 13.62 -8.44 -5.42
N GLN A 101 13.84 -9.67 -5.00
CA GLN A 101 12.95 -10.79 -5.26
C GLN A 101 12.67 -11.56 -3.97
N SER A 102 11.48 -12.17 -3.91
CA SER A 102 11.16 -13.08 -2.81
C SER A 102 12.05 -14.32 -2.83
N MET A 103 12.49 -14.73 -1.65
CA MET A 103 13.16 -16.02 -1.44
C MET A 103 12.21 -17.21 -1.56
N PHE A 104 10.90 -16.96 -1.58
CA PHE A 104 9.83 -17.97 -1.66
C PHE A 104 9.06 -17.93 -2.99
N ASN A 105 9.68 -17.44 -4.08
CA ASN A 105 9.09 -17.60 -5.41
C ASN A 105 8.90 -19.09 -5.69
N ASP A 106 7.64 -19.53 -5.67
CA ASP A 106 7.26 -20.92 -5.78
C ASP A 106 6.58 -21.24 -7.11
N ARG A 107 5.95 -22.41 -7.19
CA ARG A 107 5.28 -22.88 -8.41
C ARG A 107 4.03 -22.09 -8.78
N SER A 108 3.52 -21.21 -7.93
CA SER A 108 2.28 -20.44 -8.13
C SER A 108 2.50 -18.92 -8.16
N ALA A 109 3.62 -18.41 -7.65
CA ALA A 109 3.88 -16.98 -7.56
C ALA A 109 5.30 -16.58 -8.01
N CYS A 110 5.43 -15.40 -8.60
CA CYS A 110 6.71 -14.73 -8.76
C CYS A 110 6.59 -13.28 -8.28
N THR A 111 7.33 -12.96 -7.21
CA THR A 111 7.32 -11.67 -6.53
C THR A 111 8.63 -10.93 -6.77
N ARG A 112 8.49 -9.64 -7.03
CA ARG A 112 9.54 -8.63 -7.12
C ARG A 112 9.18 -7.46 -6.22
N ALA A 113 10.19 -6.67 -5.89
CA ALA A 113 10.00 -5.43 -5.18
C ALA A 113 10.94 -4.35 -5.72
N ILE A 114 10.43 -3.13 -5.84
CA ILE A 114 11.21 -1.93 -6.14
C ILE A 114 11.46 -1.23 -4.80
N THR A 115 12.71 -1.18 -4.36
CA THR A 115 13.12 -0.48 -3.13
C THR A 115 13.74 0.86 -3.49
N PHE A 116 13.20 1.93 -2.92
CA PHE A 116 13.67 3.30 -3.10
C PHE A 116 14.74 3.67 -2.09
N ALA A 117 15.40 4.82 -2.28
CA ALA A 117 16.53 5.25 -1.46
C ALA A 117 16.17 5.54 0.02
N ASP A 118 14.91 5.83 0.29
CA ASP A 118 14.35 6.06 1.62
C ASP A 118 13.89 4.75 2.31
N GLY A 119 14.12 3.59 1.68
CA GLY A 119 13.77 2.28 2.21
C GLY A 119 12.32 1.87 1.95
N ASN A 120 11.49 2.76 1.42
CA ASN A 120 10.15 2.40 0.96
C ASN A 120 10.23 1.39 -0.18
N ARG A 121 9.25 0.50 -0.23
CA ARG A 121 9.22 -0.65 -1.11
C ARG A 121 7.88 -0.77 -1.78
N LEU A 122 7.87 -0.80 -3.11
CA LEU A 122 6.69 -1.12 -3.91
C LEU A 122 6.71 -2.61 -4.25
N ASP A 123 5.71 -3.34 -3.79
CA ASP A 123 5.59 -4.78 -4.05
C ASP A 123 4.94 -5.08 -5.40
N LEU A 124 5.40 -6.14 -6.07
CA LEU A 124 4.84 -6.62 -7.32
C LEU A 124 4.78 -8.14 -7.27
N SER A 125 3.62 -8.71 -7.55
CA SER A 125 3.48 -10.16 -7.65
C SER A 125 2.70 -10.56 -8.88
N VAL A 126 3.11 -11.67 -9.47
CA VAL A 126 2.35 -12.35 -10.52
C VAL A 126 2.02 -13.73 -9.97
N THR A 127 0.74 -14.10 -10.02
CA THR A 127 0.26 -15.42 -9.64
C THR A 127 -0.47 -16.07 -10.80
N ASP A 128 -0.31 -17.39 -10.96
CA ASP A 128 -1.17 -18.21 -11.82
C ASP A 128 -1.20 -19.68 -11.36
N ASP A 129 -2.29 -20.38 -11.70
CA ASP A 129 -2.57 -21.75 -11.23
C ASP A 129 -1.86 -22.84 -12.08
N ALA A 130 -1.38 -22.47 -13.26
CA ALA A 130 -0.74 -23.37 -14.21
C ALA A 130 0.17 -22.55 -15.13
N GLY A 131 1.46 -22.52 -14.81
CA GLY A 131 2.43 -21.74 -15.57
C GLY A 131 3.85 -22.22 -15.33
N ASP A 132 4.68 -22.05 -16.34
CA ASP A 132 6.13 -22.12 -16.21
C ASP A 132 6.62 -20.94 -15.34
N GLN A 133 7.50 -21.23 -14.39
CA GLN A 133 7.99 -20.24 -13.43
C GLN A 133 8.76 -19.12 -14.14
N ASP A 134 9.53 -19.46 -15.17
CA ASP A 134 10.30 -18.47 -15.93
C ASP A 134 9.38 -17.53 -16.70
N ALA A 135 8.33 -18.05 -17.33
CA ALA A 135 7.32 -17.23 -17.98
C ALA A 135 6.62 -16.27 -16.99
N ARG A 136 6.29 -16.75 -15.78
CA ARG A 136 5.67 -15.91 -14.74
C ARG A 136 6.63 -14.82 -14.26
N CYS A 137 7.88 -15.17 -14.02
CA CYS A 137 8.90 -14.20 -13.61
C CYS A 137 9.24 -13.20 -14.71
N GLY A 138 9.20 -13.60 -15.97
CA GLY A 138 9.32 -12.68 -17.11
C GLY A 138 8.21 -11.62 -17.12
N VAL A 139 6.98 -11.99 -16.75
CA VAL A 139 5.89 -11.01 -16.56
C VAL A 139 6.19 -10.11 -15.36
N ALA A 140 6.65 -10.64 -14.23
CA ALA A 140 7.00 -9.83 -13.06
C ALA A 140 8.11 -8.80 -13.38
N ASP A 141 9.13 -9.20 -14.14
CA ASP A 141 10.20 -8.31 -14.59
C ASP A 141 9.71 -7.26 -15.60
N ALA A 142 8.74 -7.62 -16.45
CA ALA A 142 8.06 -6.67 -17.32
C ALA A 142 7.19 -5.67 -16.54
N THR A 143 6.53 -6.11 -15.45
CA THR A 143 5.80 -5.24 -14.52
C THR A 143 6.76 -4.26 -13.82
N VAL A 144 7.92 -4.72 -13.35
CA VAL A 144 8.98 -3.84 -12.80
C VAL A 144 9.39 -2.79 -13.82
N GLY A 145 9.68 -3.21 -15.06
CA GLY A 145 10.08 -2.28 -16.13
C GLY A 145 9.00 -1.29 -16.50
N SER A 146 7.73 -1.70 -16.44
CA SER A 146 6.58 -0.81 -16.62
C SER A 146 6.51 0.26 -15.52
N ALA A 147 6.62 -0.15 -14.26
CA ALA A 147 6.55 0.76 -13.12
C ALA A 147 7.70 1.77 -13.15
N LEU A 148 8.94 1.30 -13.37
CA LEU A 148 10.11 2.17 -13.50
C LEU A 148 9.98 3.15 -14.68
N ALA A 149 9.42 2.70 -15.82
CA ALA A 149 9.17 3.58 -16.96
C ALA A 149 8.13 4.66 -16.65
N ALA A 150 7.06 4.32 -15.92
CA ALA A 150 6.06 5.30 -15.49
C ALA A 150 6.65 6.32 -14.50
N ILE A 151 7.41 5.85 -13.51
CA ILE A 151 8.09 6.67 -12.50
C ILE A 151 9.07 7.64 -13.15
N THR A 152 10.00 7.13 -13.96
CA THR A 152 11.04 7.93 -14.61
C THR A 152 10.49 8.91 -15.64
N ALA A 153 9.34 8.61 -16.25
CA ALA A 153 8.65 9.52 -17.14
C ALA A 153 7.74 10.52 -16.42
N HIS A 154 7.66 10.49 -15.08
CA HIS A 154 6.72 11.27 -14.26
C HIS A 154 5.26 11.10 -14.69
N LYS A 155 4.87 9.85 -14.97
CA LYS A 155 3.52 9.46 -15.42
C LYS A 155 2.76 8.64 -14.37
N VAL A 156 3.14 8.76 -13.10
CA VAL A 156 2.36 8.17 -12.01
C VAL A 156 1.04 8.92 -11.90
N GLY A 157 -0.04 8.19 -12.18
CA GLY A 157 -1.41 8.67 -12.13
C GLY A 157 -1.91 8.85 -10.71
N ARG A 158 -3.04 9.55 -10.58
CA ARG A 158 -3.65 9.94 -9.32
C ARG A 158 -5.12 9.54 -9.31
N LEU A 159 -5.55 8.89 -8.22
CA LEU A 159 -6.94 8.59 -7.97
C LEU A 159 -7.69 9.87 -7.65
N THR A 160 -8.90 9.98 -8.17
CA THR A 160 -9.86 11.01 -7.76
C THR A 160 -10.98 10.34 -7.01
N PHE A 161 -11.17 10.72 -5.75
CA PHE A 161 -12.27 10.20 -4.94
C PHE A 161 -13.49 11.12 -5.11
N PRO A 162 -14.64 10.64 -5.59
CA PRO A 162 -15.84 11.47 -5.66
C PRO A 162 -16.35 11.84 -4.27
N ASP A 163 -17.34 12.73 -4.19
CA ASP A 163 -18.07 12.97 -2.94
C ASP A 163 -18.69 11.65 -2.46
N HIS A 164 -18.77 11.49 -1.14
CA HIS A 164 -19.24 10.27 -0.46
C HIS A 164 -18.39 9.00 -0.67
N SER A 165 -17.28 9.07 -1.40
CA SER A 165 -16.29 7.99 -1.48
C SER A 165 -15.58 7.80 -0.13
N TRP A 166 -15.42 6.55 0.27
CA TRP A 166 -14.62 6.16 1.43
C TRP A 166 -13.13 6.44 1.23
N GLY A 167 -12.66 6.62 0.00
CA GLY A 167 -11.29 7.08 -0.26
C GLY A 167 -11.00 8.52 0.23
N ARG A 168 -12.02 9.28 0.63
CA ARG A 168 -11.84 10.58 1.30
C ARG A 168 -11.74 10.48 2.82
N VAL A 169 -12.03 9.31 3.39
CA VAL A 169 -12.08 9.12 4.84
C VAL A 169 -10.67 8.87 5.34
N ALA A 170 -10.27 9.61 6.39
CA ALA A 170 -9.05 9.33 7.14
C ALA A 170 -9.33 8.31 8.25
N PRO A 171 -8.94 7.03 8.12
CA PRO A 171 -9.36 5.98 9.06
C PRO A 171 -8.91 6.23 10.49
N CYS A 172 -7.75 6.88 10.70
CA CYS A 172 -7.28 7.19 12.05
C CYS A 172 -8.16 8.19 12.81
N VAL A 173 -8.88 9.09 12.11
CA VAL A 173 -9.86 9.97 12.77
C VAL A 173 -11.06 9.18 13.29
N LEU A 174 -11.38 8.06 12.63
CA LEU A 174 -12.44 7.15 13.09
C LEU A 174 -11.97 6.30 14.28
N LEU A 175 -10.69 5.89 14.27
CA LEU A 175 -10.10 5.07 15.33
C LEU A 175 -9.74 5.87 16.58
N ASP A 176 -9.58 7.19 16.47
CA ASP A 176 -9.41 8.11 17.59
C ASP A 176 -10.75 8.39 18.30
N ASN A 177 -11.35 7.33 18.86
CA ASN A 177 -12.61 7.39 19.61
C ASN A 177 -12.53 6.56 20.89
N HIS A 178 -12.94 7.12 22.02
CA HIS A 178 -13.01 6.44 23.31
C HIS A 178 -13.94 5.21 23.32
N ASP A 179 -14.95 5.15 22.45
CA ASP A 179 -15.81 3.96 22.32
C ASP A 179 -15.03 2.70 21.92
N LEU A 180 -13.83 2.87 21.36
CA LEU A 180 -12.95 1.78 20.96
C LEU A 180 -11.98 1.35 22.07
N ASP A 181 -11.92 2.02 23.22
CA ASP A 181 -10.92 1.78 24.27
C ASP A 181 -10.94 0.32 24.75
N ALA A 182 -12.13 -0.28 24.88
CA ALA A 182 -12.30 -1.66 25.30
C ALA A 182 -11.76 -2.67 24.28
N ALA A 183 -11.92 -2.39 22.98
CA ALA A 183 -11.46 -3.27 21.90
C ALA A 183 -9.98 -3.04 21.57
N ALA A 184 -9.54 -1.79 21.48
CA ALA A 184 -8.19 -1.39 21.10
C ALA A 184 -7.16 -1.67 22.21
N GLY A 185 -7.58 -1.62 23.46
CA GLY A 185 -6.73 -1.77 24.62
C GLY A 185 -6.22 -0.43 25.16
N PRO A 186 -5.89 -0.37 26.47
CA PRO A 186 -5.63 0.87 27.18
C PRO A 186 -4.38 1.58 26.65
N GLY A 187 -4.47 2.91 26.50
CA GLY A 187 -3.35 3.77 26.11
C GLY A 187 -2.89 3.63 24.65
N SER A 188 -3.58 2.83 23.84
CA SER A 188 -3.29 2.67 22.42
C SER A 188 -3.60 3.94 21.65
N ARG A 189 -2.70 4.30 20.72
CA ARG A 189 -2.85 5.45 19.81
C ARG A 189 -3.01 4.98 18.37
N PRO A 190 -3.85 5.64 17.56
CA PRO A 190 -3.93 5.38 16.13
C PRO A 190 -2.58 5.60 15.43
N ALA A 191 -2.27 4.73 14.49
CA ALA A 191 -1.13 4.81 13.59
C ALA A 191 -1.61 4.59 12.15
N THR A 192 -1.37 5.57 11.29
CA THR A 192 -1.79 5.55 9.88
C THR A 192 -0.88 4.65 9.06
N GLY A 193 -1.46 3.86 8.15
CA GLY A 193 -0.70 3.21 7.08
C GLY A 193 -0.17 4.21 6.06
N LEU A 194 0.82 3.80 5.26
CA LEU A 194 1.49 4.68 4.30
C LEU A 194 0.53 5.32 3.28
N SER A 195 -0.46 4.54 2.83
CA SER A 195 -1.47 4.98 1.87
C SER A 195 -2.49 5.96 2.46
N GLY A 196 -2.52 6.17 3.78
CA GLY A 196 -3.59 6.93 4.42
C GLY A 196 -4.96 6.23 4.47
N HIS A 197 -5.13 5.08 3.79
CA HIS A 197 -6.40 4.33 3.71
C HIS A 197 -6.52 3.19 4.71
N SER A 198 -5.53 3.03 5.57
CA SER A 198 -5.57 2.10 6.69
C SER A 198 -5.10 2.76 7.98
N CYS A 199 -5.62 2.27 9.10
CA CYS A 199 -5.18 2.69 10.43
C CYS A 199 -5.26 1.53 11.40
N ILE A 200 -4.31 1.49 12.33
CA ILE A 200 -4.28 0.54 13.45
C ILE A 200 -4.28 1.33 14.75
N ARG A 201 -5.10 0.90 15.71
CA ARG A 201 -5.07 1.37 17.10
C ARG A 201 -5.10 0.16 18.02
N GLY A 202 -3.94 -0.16 18.59
CA GLY A 202 -3.79 -1.33 19.45
C GLY A 202 -4.24 -2.60 18.73
N LYS A 203 -5.32 -3.22 19.20
CA LYS A 203 -5.89 -4.46 18.63
C LYS A 203 -6.90 -4.25 17.50
N VAL A 204 -7.30 -3.01 17.22
CA VAL A 204 -8.31 -2.70 16.19
C VAL A 204 -7.61 -2.12 14.96
N SER A 205 -7.95 -2.59 13.78
CA SER A 205 -7.60 -1.93 12.53
C SER A 205 -8.83 -1.62 11.68
N LEU A 206 -8.72 -0.58 10.87
CA LEU A 206 -9.67 -0.25 9.81
C LEU A 206 -8.88 -0.07 8.53
N LYS A 207 -9.31 -0.77 7.48
CA LYS A 207 -8.82 -0.63 6.12
C LYS A 207 -9.97 -0.27 5.20
N LEU A 208 -9.74 0.74 4.36
CA LEU A 208 -10.63 1.15 3.28
C LEU A 208 -9.98 0.76 1.96
N THR A 209 -10.76 0.17 1.04
CA THR A 209 -10.26 -0.27 -0.26
C THR A 209 -11.39 -0.37 -1.28
N VAL A 210 -11.09 -0.81 -2.50
CA VAL A 210 -12.05 -1.13 -3.55
C VAL A 210 -11.99 -2.62 -3.85
N GLU A 211 -13.15 -3.22 -4.09
CA GLU A 211 -13.30 -4.60 -4.50
C GLU A 211 -14.32 -4.76 -5.64
N THR A 212 -14.40 -5.98 -6.16
CA THR A 212 -15.20 -6.31 -7.35
C THR A 212 -16.42 -7.17 -7.04
N ALA A 213 -16.42 -7.85 -5.89
CA ALA A 213 -17.50 -8.68 -5.41
C ALA A 213 -17.78 -8.32 -3.95
N ALA A 214 -19.04 -8.40 -3.54
CA ALA A 214 -19.37 -8.26 -2.13
C ALA A 214 -18.83 -9.47 -1.35
N PRO A 215 -18.49 -9.32 -0.06
CA PRO A 215 -18.04 -10.43 0.76
C PRO A 215 -19.15 -11.50 0.87
N ASP A 216 -18.80 -12.79 0.83
CA ASP A 216 -19.74 -13.93 0.83
C ASP A 216 -20.27 -14.35 2.22
N GLY A 217 -21.53 -14.80 2.30
CA GLY A 217 -22.16 -15.40 3.50
C GLY A 217 -23.36 -14.62 4.09
N PRO A 218 -23.71 -14.80 5.39
CA PRO A 218 -24.80 -14.07 6.06
C PRO A 218 -24.43 -12.63 6.48
N THR A 219 -25.36 -11.69 6.38
CA THR A 219 -25.20 -10.31 6.85
C THR A 219 -25.95 -10.08 8.17
N GLU A 220 -25.48 -9.10 8.95
CA GLU A 220 -26.15 -8.56 10.13
C GLU A 220 -26.04 -7.03 10.11
N GLN A 221 -26.92 -6.35 10.86
CA GLN A 221 -26.94 -4.89 10.90
C GLN A 221 -26.03 -4.35 11.99
N LEU A 222 -24.99 -3.61 11.59
CA LEU A 222 -24.03 -2.98 12.50
C LEU A 222 -23.90 -1.50 12.14
N GLY A 223 -24.17 -0.61 13.10
CA GLY A 223 -24.01 0.82 12.91
C GLY A 223 -24.82 1.43 11.75
N GLY A 224 -25.95 0.81 11.37
CA GLY A 224 -26.77 1.25 10.23
C GLY A 224 -26.34 0.69 8.87
N HIS A 225 -25.32 -0.17 8.84
CA HIS A 225 -24.83 -0.81 7.63
C HIS A 225 -25.11 -2.31 7.64
N ASP A 226 -25.32 -2.87 6.44
CA ASP A 226 -25.21 -4.32 6.24
C ASP A 226 -23.74 -4.71 6.36
N ALA A 227 -23.44 -5.52 7.35
CA ALA A 227 -22.09 -5.93 7.67
C ALA A 227 -21.99 -7.45 7.81
N ARG A 228 -20.80 -7.97 7.53
CA ARG A 228 -20.47 -9.39 7.62
C ARG A 228 -19.42 -9.59 8.68
N VAL A 229 -19.70 -10.48 9.63
CA VAL A 229 -18.73 -10.85 10.66
C VAL A 229 -18.17 -12.23 10.36
N ARG A 230 -16.84 -12.37 10.31
CA ARG A 230 -16.15 -13.64 10.07
C ARG A 230 -14.91 -13.79 10.95
N VAL A 231 -14.65 -15.02 11.38
CA VAL A 231 -13.40 -15.37 12.08
C VAL A 231 -12.33 -15.67 11.04
N ALA A 232 -11.14 -15.13 11.23
CA ALA A 232 -9.96 -15.38 10.39
C ALA A 232 -8.75 -15.62 11.30
N GLY A 233 -8.52 -16.88 11.71
CA GLY A 233 -7.46 -17.23 12.65
C GLY A 233 -7.68 -16.56 14.02
N ALA A 234 -6.74 -15.72 14.46
CA ALA A 234 -6.83 -14.96 15.71
C ALA A 234 -7.63 -13.65 15.59
N PHE A 235 -8.10 -13.34 14.38
CA PHE A 235 -8.83 -12.12 14.08
C PHE A 235 -10.33 -12.40 13.99
N CYS A 236 -11.13 -11.39 14.32
CA CYS A 236 -12.49 -11.28 13.83
C CYS A 236 -12.61 -10.04 12.94
N LEU A 237 -13.14 -10.25 11.74
CA LEU A 237 -13.26 -9.26 10.69
C LEU A 237 -14.72 -8.87 10.53
N VAL A 238 -14.97 -7.57 10.36
CA VAL A 238 -16.26 -7.00 10.01
C VAL A 238 -16.12 -6.26 8.69
N ASP A 239 -16.77 -6.78 7.67
CA ASP A 239 -16.75 -6.21 6.33
C ASP A 239 -18.08 -5.52 6.04
N THR A 240 -18.04 -4.29 5.54
CA THR A 240 -19.21 -3.64 4.93
C THR A 240 -18.82 -2.99 3.62
N THR A 241 -19.79 -2.83 2.73
CA THR A 241 -19.54 -2.30 1.39
C THR A 241 -20.56 -1.26 1.01
N GLN A 242 -20.15 -0.35 0.12
CA GLN A 242 -21.04 0.50 -0.64
C GLN A 242 -20.69 0.47 -2.13
N PRO A 243 -21.63 0.76 -3.04
CA PRO A 243 -21.29 0.99 -4.43
C PRO A 243 -20.22 2.09 -4.54
N THR A 244 -19.21 1.89 -5.37
CA THR A 244 -18.22 2.95 -5.61
C THR A 244 -18.85 4.05 -6.46
N PRO A 245 -18.90 5.30 -6.00
CA PRO A 245 -19.44 6.39 -6.80
C PRO A 245 -18.70 6.52 -8.12
N GLY A 246 -19.43 6.55 -9.25
CA GLY A 246 -18.85 6.71 -10.59
C GLY A 246 -18.16 5.48 -11.20
N LEU A 247 -18.08 4.35 -10.49
CA LEU A 247 -17.48 3.10 -11.01
C LEU A 247 -18.49 1.94 -10.95
N PRO A 248 -19.22 1.66 -12.04
CA PRO A 248 -20.16 0.55 -12.10
C PRO A 248 -19.50 -0.79 -11.77
N ALA A 249 -20.22 -1.67 -11.07
CA ALA A 249 -19.75 -2.99 -10.66
C ALA A 249 -18.49 -2.98 -9.76
N ARG A 250 -18.17 -1.84 -9.15
CA ARG A 250 -17.16 -1.72 -8.10
C ARG A 250 -17.82 -1.35 -6.78
N ARG A 251 -17.18 -1.79 -5.71
CA ARG A 251 -17.63 -1.52 -4.35
C ARG A 251 -16.47 -1.00 -3.54
N GLU A 252 -16.72 0.00 -2.71
CA GLU A 252 -15.79 0.36 -1.66
C GLU A 252 -16.05 -0.59 -0.49
N LEU A 253 -14.96 -1.09 0.09
CA LEU A 253 -14.95 -2.01 1.22
C LEU A 253 -14.34 -1.29 2.43
N ALA A 254 -15.01 -1.42 3.57
CA ALA A 254 -14.45 -1.13 4.88
C ALA A 254 -14.30 -2.46 5.62
N GLU A 255 -13.05 -2.85 5.88
CA GLU A 255 -12.69 -4.01 6.68
C GLU A 255 -12.22 -3.53 8.05
N ILE A 256 -12.96 -3.89 9.09
CA ILE A 256 -12.58 -3.68 10.49
C ILE A 256 -12.07 -5.00 11.03
N SER A 257 -10.84 -5.01 11.55
CA SER A 257 -10.26 -6.20 12.16
C SER A 257 -10.02 -5.97 13.64
N VAL A 258 -10.37 -6.96 14.46
CA VAL A 258 -9.97 -7.02 15.87
C VAL A 258 -9.20 -8.29 16.11
N VAL A 259 -8.01 -8.17 16.69
CA VAL A 259 -7.16 -9.31 17.05
C VAL A 259 -7.17 -9.56 18.55
N GLU A 260 -7.26 -10.81 18.97
CA GLU A 260 -7.01 -11.20 20.36
C GLU A 260 -5.89 -12.22 20.44
N THR A 261 -4.80 -11.85 21.12
CA THR A 261 -3.60 -12.67 21.24
C THR A 261 -3.53 -13.42 22.57
N ALA A 262 -4.44 -13.14 23.52
CA ALA A 262 -4.47 -13.76 24.84
C ALA A 262 -5.17 -15.13 24.90
N GLY A 263 -5.49 -15.75 23.76
CA GLY A 263 -6.03 -17.11 23.69
C GLY A 263 -7.55 -17.23 23.85
N ALA A 264 -8.29 -16.13 23.95
CA ALA A 264 -9.74 -16.11 23.80
C ALA A 264 -10.13 -16.09 22.31
N ALA A 265 -9.71 -17.11 21.56
CA ALA A 265 -10.08 -17.23 20.15
C ALA A 265 -11.59 -17.54 20.03
N GLY A 266 -12.28 -16.90 19.07
CA GLY A 266 -13.70 -17.14 18.78
C GLY A 266 -14.63 -15.98 19.17
N ASP A 267 -15.79 -16.31 19.74
CA ASP A 267 -16.94 -15.40 19.89
C ASP A 267 -16.65 -14.10 20.64
N GLY A 268 -15.72 -14.11 21.61
CA GLY A 268 -15.32 -12.92 22.37
C GLY A 268 -14.66 -11.84 21.49
N THR A 269 -13.74 -12.24 20.61
CA THR A 269 -13.10 -11.32 19.64
C THR A 269 -14.13 -10.76 18.68
N CYS A 270 -15.10 -11.56 18.25
CA CYS A 270 -16.17 -11.09 17.37
C CYS A 270 -17.17 -10.16 18.06
N ALA A 271 -17.41 -10.31 19.36
CA ALA A 271 -18.19 -9.34 20.12
C ALA A 271 -17.49 -7.97 20.15
N LEU A 272 -16.17 -7.95 20.36
CA LEU A 272 -15.37 -6.72 20.28
C LEU A 272 -15.36 -6.11 18.87
N ALA A 273 -15.24 -6.94 17.84
CA ALA A 273 -15.29 -6.49 16.45
C ALA A 273 -16.64 -5.87 16.08
N ARG A 274 -17.75 -6.47 16.52
CA ARG A 274 -19.10 -5.89 16.38
C ARG A 274 -19.25 -4.56 17.09
N ALA A 275 -18.73 -4.44 18.31
CA ALA A 275 -18.75 -3.19 19.06
C ALA A 275 -17.94 -2.10 18.36
N ALA A 276 -16.74 -2.44 17.86
CA ALA A 276 -15.92 -1.52 17.07
C ALA A 276 -16.66 -1.07 15.79
N ALA A 277 -17.27 -1.99 15.06
CA ALA A 277 -18.07 -1.69 13.89
C ALA A 277 -19.27 -0.79 14.20
N ALA A 278 -19.99 -1.04 15.29
CA ALA A 278 -21.10 -0.18 15.72
C ALA A 278 -20.66 1.27 16.01
N ALA A 279 -19.40 1.48 16.42
CA ALA A 279 -18.84 2.83 16.66
C ALA A 279 -18.25 3.48 15.39
N ILE A 280 -17.68 2.68 14.48
CA ILE A 280 -16.99 3.17 13.27
C ILE A 280 -17.97 3.42 12.12
N LEU A 281 -18.81 2.43 11.81
CA LEU A 281 -19.62 2.43 10.59
C LEU A 281 -20.59 3.62 10.47
N PRO A 282 -21.29 4.08 11.54
CA PRO A 282 -22.18 5.25 11.44
C PRO A 282 -21.47 6.55 11.02
N ARG A 283 -20.14 6.59 11.11
CA ARG A 283 -19.31 7.76 10.78
C ARG A 283 -18.76 7.70 9.36
N LEU A 284 -18.97 6.59 8.64
CA LEU A 284 -18.64 6.51 7.22
C LEU A 284 -19.67 7.31 6.41
N PRO A 285 -19.24 7.98 5.32
CA PRO A 285 -20.17 8.56 4.37
C PRO A 285 -21.16 7.50 3.87
N ALA A 286 -22.44 7.84 3.89
CA ALA A 286 -23.47 7.05 3.22
C ALA A 286 -23.38 7.29 1.69
N PRO A 287 -23.73 6.28 0.87
CA PRO A 287 -23.78 6.48 -0.57
C PRO A 287 -24.77 7.60 -0.89
N GLY A 288 -24.33 8.59 -1.69
CA GLY A 288 -25.21 9.66 -2.15
C GLY A 288 -26.43 9.08 -2.87
N GLN A 289 -27.61 9.64 -2.62
CA GLN A 289 -28.76 9.33 -3.49
C GLN A 289 -28.42 9.84 -4.90
N PRO A 290 -28.60 9.02 -5.95
CA PRO A 290 -28.35 9.43 -7.33
C PRO A 290 -29.24 10.59 -7.78
#